data_AF-A0A932GP61-F1
#
_entry.id   AF-A0A932GP61-F1
#
_cell.length_a   1.000
_cell.length_b   1.000
_cell.length_c   1.000
_cell.angle_alpha   90.00
_cell.angle_beta   90.00
_cell.angle_gamma   90.00
#
_symmetry.space_group_name_H-M   'P 1'
#
loop_
_entity.id
_entity.type
_entity.pdbx_description
1 polymer ?
#
loop_
_entity_poly.entity_id
_entity_poly.type
_entity_poly.pdbx_seq_one_letter_code
_entity_poly.pdbx_strand_id
1 'polypeptide(L)'
;MKRYDPERGPDADDWLGVGEGERIELVESYHRRKRIRLPNARLHAGMHVIVENQLALVETVVVDTLARLQEEGLSRHDAVHAIASVLSEHLQHLLGGKVTGSDIERHKPYFDRLKTFTADDWWKLR
;
A
#
# COMPACT_ATOMS: atom_id res chain seq x y z
N MET A 1 4.31 17.55 -6.67
CA MET A 1 4.04 17.78 -5.22
C MET A 1 5.33 18.00 -4.41
N LYS A 2 5.28 18.51 -3.16
CA LYS A 2 6.49 18.73 -2.30
C LYS A 2 6.51 17.99 -0.97
N ARG A 3 5.36 17.46 -0.51
CA ARG A 3 5.24 16.76 0.76
C ARG A 3 4.18 15.68 0.66
N TYR A 4 4.50 14.51 1.19
CA TYR A 4 3.55 13.41 1.38
C TYR A 4 2.97 13.43 2.81
N ASP A 5 1.68 13.13 2.89
CA ASP A 5 0.91 12.94 4.12
C ASP A 5 -0.01 11.71 3.97
N PRO A 6 0.32 10.56 4.58
CA PRO A 6 -0.44 9.32 4.40
C PRO A 6 -1.85 9.39 4.98
N GLU A 7 -2.12 10.33 5.89
CA GLU A 7 -3.45 10.50 6.51
C GLU A 7 -4.45 11.15 5.56
N ARG A 8 -3.97 11.94 4.59
CA ARG A 8 -4.82 12.62 3.61
C ARG A 8 -4.79 11.95 2.25
N GLY A 9 -3.67 11.31 1.92
CA GLY A 9 -3.39 10.83 0.57
C GLY A 9 -2.96 11.97 -0.36
N PRO A 10 -2.23 11.65 -1.44
CA PRO A 10 -1.87 12.63 -2.45
C PRO A 10 -3.04 12.85 -3.44
N ASP A 11 -3.04 14.01 -4.10
CA ASP A 11 -3.84 14.17 -5.33
C ASP A 11 -3.27 13.25 -6.43
N ALA A 12 -4.16 12.64 -7.22
CA ALA A 12 -3.77 11.59 -8.17
C ALA A 12 -2.89 12.12 -9.31
N ASP A 13 -3.23 13.26 -9.90
CA ASP A 13 -2.48 13.84 -11.01
C ASP A 13 -1.12 14.36 -10.53
N ASP A 14 -1.10 15.04 -9.38
CA ASP A 14 0.12 15.48 -8.72
C ASP A 14 1.05 14.33 -8.34
N TRP A 15 0.48 13.22 -7.85
CA TRP A 15 1.23 12.01 -7.50
C TRP A 15 1.82 11.36 -8.74
N LEU A 16 1.00 11.11 -9.75
CA LEU A 16 1.39 10.43 -10.98
C LEU A 16 2.36 11.28 -11.84
N GLY A 17 2.37 12.60 -11.67
CA GLY A 17 3.34 13.50 -12.29
C GLY A 17 4.74 13.50 -11.64
N VAL A 18 4.89 12.96 -10.42
CA VAL A 18 6.18 12.89 -9.71
C VAL A 18 6.93 11.62 -10.12
N GLY A 19 8.26 11.68 -10.28
CA GLY A 19 9.06 10.48 -10.60
C GLY A 19 9.04 9.45 -9.47
N GLU A 20 9.13 8.15 -9.78
CA GLU A 20 9.07 7.07 -8.78
C GLU A 20 10.09 7.25 -7.64
N GLY A 21 11.34 7.57 -7.96
CA GLY A 21 12.37 7.82 -6.95
C GLY A 21 12.02 8.97 -6.00
N GLU A 22 11.42 10.03 -6.53
CA GLU A 22 10.97 11.18 -5.74
C GLU A 22 9.75 10.81 -4.88
N ARG A 23 8.81 9.99 -5.37
CA ARG A 23 7.71 9.44 -4.56
C ARG A 23 8.22 8.65 -3.37
N ILE A 24 9.21 7.77 -3.58
CA ILE A 24 9.86 7.00 -2.51
C ILE A 24 10.51 7.95 -1.50
N GLU A 25 11.28 8.93 -1.96
CA GLU A 25 11.93 9.92 -1.09
C GLU A 25 10.93 10.76 -0.28
N LEU A 26 9.78 11.12 -0.86
CA LEU A 26 8.72 11.84 -0.18
C LEU A 26 8.13 11.03 0.99
N VAL A 27 7.89 9.74 0.77
CA VAL A 27 7.40 8.82 1.81
C VAL A 27 8.46 8.56 2.89
N GLU A 28 9.70 8.28 2.50
CA GLU A 28 10.82 8.12 3.46
C GLU A 28 10.98 9.38 4.32
N SER A 29 10.90 10.56 3.69
CA SER A 29 11.04 11.84 4.36
C SER A 29 9.91 12.11 5.36
N TYR A 30 8.69 11.63 5.10
CA TYR A 30 7.61 11.67 6.07
C TYR A 30 7.96 10.89 7.35
N HIS A 31 8.35 9.62 7.19
CA HIS A 31 8.72 8.75 8.32
C HIS A 31 9.93 9.27 9.09
N ARG A 32 10.95 9.76 8.38
CA ARG A 32 12.14 10.38 8.97
C ARG A 32 11.79 11.61 9.81
N ARG A 33 10.94 12.52 9.31
CA ARG A 33 10.47 13.70 10.08
C ARG A 33 9.67 13.31 11.32
N LYS A 34 8.89 12.22 11.25
CA LYS A 34 8.14 11.66 12.38
C LYS A 34 8.99 10.81 13.33
N ARG A 35 10.29 10.63 13.03
CA ARG A 35 11.25 9.82 13.81
C ARG A 35 10.78 8.37 14.01
N ILE A 36 10.04 7.82 13.05
CA ILE A 36 9.60 6.42 13.05
C ILE A 36 10.81 5.56 12.66
N ARG A 37 11.19 4.60 13.52
CA ARG A 37 12.28 3.65 13.23
C ARG A 37 11.73 2.48 12.42
N LEU A 38 12.28 2.29 11.22
CA LEU A 38 11.90 1.22 10.30
C LEU A 38 13.12 0.33 10.00
N PRO A 39 12.98 -1.00 9.92
CA PRO A 39 14.10 -1.90 9.61
C PRO A 39 14.75 -1.62 8.25
N ASN A 40 13.93 -1.31 7.24
CA ASN A 40 14.37 -0.89 5.91
C ASN A 40 13.43 0.21 5.39
N ALA A 41 13.82 1.48 5.61
CA ALA A 41 13.00 2.63 5.27
C ALA A 41 12.67 2.73 3.77
N ARG A 42 13.62 2.34 2.91
CA ARG A 42 13.45 2.40 1.45
C ARG A 42 12.48 1.36 0.94
N LEU A 43 12.60 0.12 1.41
CA LEU A 43 11.65 -0.93 1.08
C LEU A 43 10.24 -0.56 1.57
N HIS A 44 10.12 -0.10 2.81
CA HIS A 44 8.85 0.34 3.39
C HIS A 44 8.22 1.48 2.56
N ALA A 45 8.99 2.49 2.19
CA ALA A 45 8.52 3.56 1.32
C ALA A 45 8.12 3.06 -0.07
N GLY A 46 8.85 2.11 -0.66
CA GLY A 46 8.46 1.45 -1.89
C GLY A 46 7.09 0.77 -1.80
N MET A 47 6.80 0.09 -0.68
CA MET A 47 5.49 -0.54 -0.46
C MET A 47 4.35 0.48 -0.39
N HIS A 48 4.55 1.61 0.28
CA HIS A 48 3.60 2.73 0.22
C HIS A 48 3.37 3.20 -1.21
N VAL A 49 4.45 3.41 -1.96
CA VAL A 49 4.35 3.95 -3.33
C VAL A 49 3.56 3.01 -4.23
N ILE A 50 3.70 1.69 -4.10
CA ILE A 50 2.88 0.74 -4.88
C ILE A 50 1.39 0.91 -4.54
N VAL A 51 1.03 0.97 -3.25
CA VAL A 51 -0.37 1.14 -2.84
C VAL A 51 -0.93 2.49 -3.27
N GLU A 52 -0.18 3.58 -3.09
CA GLU A 52 -0.60 4.92 -3.51
C GLU A 52 -0.72 5.03 -5.04
N ASN A 53 0.13 4.33 -5.80
CA ASN A 53 -0.04 4.22 -7.25
C ASN A 53 -1.33 3.50 -7.63
N GLN A 54 -1.67 2.39 -6.96
CA GLN A 54 -2.93 1.68 -7.21
C GLN A 54 -4.14 2.57 -6.90
N LEU A 55 -4.09 3.34 -5.81
CA LEU A 55 -5.12 4.31 -5.46
C LEU A 55 -5.23 5.45 -6.49
N ALA A 56 -4.11 6.02 -6.91
CA ALA A 56 -4.08 7.09 -7.91
C ALA A 56 -4.53 6.62 -9.30
N LEU A 57 -4.27 5.35 -9.65
CA LEU A 57 -4.73 4.72 -10.88
C LEU A 57 -6.16 4.17 -10.79
N VAL A 58 -6.84 4.37 -9.66
CA VAL A 58 -8.23 3.98 -9.42
C VAL A 58 -8.43 2.45 -9.58
N GLU A 59 -7.47 1.66 -9.10
CA GLU A 59 -7.65 0.21 -9.00
C GLU A 59 -8.80 -0.07 -8.01
N THR A 60 -9.95 -0.48 -8.55
CA THR A 60 -11.23 -0.49 -7.84
C THR A 60 -11.16 -1.31 -6.55
N VAL A 61 -10.54 -2.49 -6.59
CA VAL A 61 -10.43 -3.35 -5.40
C VAL A 61 -9.63 -2.67 -4.29
N VAL A 62 -8.58 -1.92 -4.65
CA VAL A 62 -7.72 -1.24 -3.67
C VAL A 62 -8.42 -0.01 -3.09
N VAL A 63 -9.14 0.75 -3.92
CA VAL A 63 -9.96 1.90 -3.49
C VAL A 63 -11.06 1.46 -2.53
N ASP A 64 -11.81 0.41 -2.90
CA ASP A 64 -12.90 -0.13 -2.08
C ASP A 64 -12.38 -0.70 -0.76
N THR A 65 -11.25 -1.40 -0.78
CA THR A 65 -10.61 -1.92 0.45
C THR A 65 -10.13 -0.78 1.35
N LEU A 66 -9.52 0.28 0.81
CA LEU A 66 -9.11 1.43 1.62
C LEU A 66 -10.31 2.07 2.31
N ALA A 67 -11.38 2.37 1.55
CA ALA A 67 -12.59 2.99 2.08
C ALA A 67 -13.20 2.13 3.19
N ARG A 68 -13.38 0.83 2.93
CA ARG A 68 -13.92 -0.11 3.92
C ARG A 68 -13.07 -0.21 5.19
N LEU A 69 -11.75 -0.30 5.07
CA LEU A 69 -10.87 -0.36 6.25
C LEU A 69 -10.93 0.92 7.09
N GLN A 70 -11.12 2.09 6.45
CA GLN A 70 -11.33 3.34 7.17
C GLN A 70 -12.71 3.39 7.87
N GLU A 71 -13.77 2.87 7.24
CA GLU A 71 -15.08 2.71 7.87
C GLU A 71 -15.04 1.74 9.07
N GLU A 72 -14.20 0.71 9.00
CA GLU A 72 -13.91 -0.22 10.09
C GLU A 72 -13.01 0.41 11.19
N GLY A 73 -12.58 1.66 11.03
CA GLY A 73 -11.90 2.45 12.07
C GLY A 73 -10.40 2.60 11.92
N LEU A 74 -9.80 2.13 10.82
CA LEU A 74 -8.38 2.41 10.56
C LEU A 74 -8.17 3.86 10.14
N SER A 75 -7.03 4.44 10.56
CA SER A 75 -6.51 5.64 9.93
C SER A 75 -6.20 5.35 8.46
N ARG A 76 -6.18 6.36 7.58
CA ARG A 76 -5.80 6.14 6.17
C ARG A 76 -4.38 5.58 6.09
N HIS A 77 -3.49 6.04 6.96
CA HIS A 77 -2.13 5.55 7.03
C HIS A 77 -2.06 4.07 7.43
N ASP A 78 -2.81 3.65 8.45
CA ASP A 78 -2.90 2.24 8.84
C ASP A 78 -3.58 1.39 7.76
N ALA A 79 -4.58 1.92 7.04
CA ALA A 79 -5.19 1.23 5.92
C ALA A 79 -4.21 1.01 4.75
N VAL A 80 -3.35 1.99 4.45
CA VAL A 80 -2.25 1.82 3.48
C VAL A 80 -1.27 0.74 3.95
N HIS A 81 -0.90 0.72 5.23
CA HIS A 81 -0.07 -0.36 5.79
C HIS A 81 -0.74 -1.73 5.70
N ALA A 82 -2.04 -1.81 5.99
CA ALA A 82 -2.82 -3.05 5.91
C ALA A 82 -2.82 -3.61 4.49
N ILE A 83 -3.11 -2.78 3.48
CA ILE A 83 -3.06 -3.17 2.07
C ILE A 83 -1.63 -3.60 1.66
N ALA A 84 -0.61 -2.86 2.11
CA ALA A 84 0.78 -3.19 1.85
C ALA A 84 1.21 -4.52 2.49
N SER A 85 0.61 -4.92 3.61
CA SER A 85 0.89 -6.22 4.25
C SER A 85 0.40 -7.39 3.38
N VAL A 86 -0.83 -7.28 2.85
CA VAL A 86 -1.40 -8.24 1.90
C VAL A 86 -0.59 -8.30 0.61
N LEU A 87 -0.14 -7.14 0.10
CA LEU A 87 0.76 -7.09 -1.06
C LEU A 87 2.10 -7.78 -0.79
N SER A 88 2.68 -7.59 0.41
CA SER A 88 3.95 -8.21 0.80
C SER A 88 3.85 -9.74 0.83
N GLU A 89 2.76 -10.27 1.41
CA GLU A 89 2.47 -11.71 1.41
C GLU A 89 2.35 -12.24 -0.03
N HIS A 90 1.64 -11.51 -0.89
CA HIS A 90 1.50 -11.89 -2.30
C HIS A 90 2.84 -11.91 -3.05
N LEU A 91 3.68 -10.89 -2.87
CA LEU A 91 5.02 -10.83 -3.47
C LEU A 91 5.90 -11.98 -3.00
N GLN A 92 5.81 -12.37 -1.72
CA GLN A 92 6.52 -13.53 -1.21
C GLN A 92 6.08 -14.82 -1.90
N HIS A 93 4.78 -15.00 -2.13
CA HIS A 93 4.25 -16.16 -2.87
C HIS A 93 4.70 -16.19 -4.34
N LEU A 94 4.71 -15.03 -5.01
CA LEU A 94 5.20 -14.89 -6.38
C LEU A 94 6.69 -15.25 -6.48
N LEU A 95 7.54 -14.65 -5.65
CA LEU A 95 8.99 -14.89 -5.65
C LEU A 95 9.35 -16.32 -5.24
N GLY A 96 8.53 -16.94 -4.39
CA GLY A 96 8.68 -18.34 -3.98
C GLY A 96 8.16 -19.36 -5.00
N GLY A 97 7.67 -18.93 -6.17
CA GLY A 97 7.13 -19.82 -7.20
C GLY A 97 5.84 -20.55 -6.80
N LYS A 98 5.13 -20.04 -5.79
CA LYS A 98 3.88 -20.63 -5.28
C LYS A 98 2.64 -20.22 -6.07
N VAL A 99 2.79 -19.28 -7.00
CA VAL A 99 1.73 -18.76 -7.86
C VAL A 99 2.09 -19.09 -9.31
N THR A 100 1.18 -19.75 -10.02
CA THR A 100 1.34 -20.18 -11.42
C THR A 100 0.20 -19.60 -12.27
N GLY A 101 0.32 -19.71 -13.60
CA GLY A 101 -0.68 -19.19 -14.54
C GLY A 101 -0.26 -17.87 -15.21
N SER A 102 -1.18 -17.29 -15.98
CA SER A 102 -1.05 -15.99 -16.64
C SER A 102 -0.90 -14.82 -15.65
N ASP A 103 -0.51 -13.63 -16.10
CA ASP A 103 -0.41 -12.44 -15.22
C ASP A 103 -1.70 -12.16 -14.46
N ILE A 104 -2.86 -12.26 -15.13
CA ILE A 104 -4.18 -12.04 -14.52
C ILE A 104 -4.44 -13.07 -13.41
N GLU A 105 -4.20 -14.36 -13.69
CA GLU A 105 -4.38 -15.43 -12.71
C GLU A 105 -3.41 -15.27 -11.54
N ARG A 106 -2.18 -14.82 -11.80
CA ARG A 106 -1.16 -14.60 -10.78
C ARG A 106 -1.55 -13.52 -9.78
N HIS A 107 -2.31 -12.49 -10.16
CA HIS A 107 -2.71 -11.41 -9.24
C HIS A 107 -4.08 -11.63 -8.59
N LYS A 108 -4.87 -12.62 -9.05
CA LYS A 108 -6.19 -12.92 -8.48
C LYS A 108 -6.15 -13.17 -6.95
N PRO A 109 -5.20 -13.95 -6.39
CA PRO A 109 -5.15 -14.19 -4.94
C PRO A 109 -4.98 -12.91 -4.12
N TYR A 110 -4.20 -11.96 -4.61
CA TYR A 110 -4.01 -10.65 -3.97
C TYR A 110 -5.34 -9.89 -3.87
N PHE A 111 -6.06 -9.74 -4.98
CA PHE A 111 -7.34 -9.04 -5.01
C PHE A 111 -8.43 -9.75 -4.21
N ASP A 112 -8.48 -11.09 -4.25
CA ASP A 112 -9.42 -11.87 -3.43
C ASP A 112 -9.15 -11.69 -1.93
N ARG A 113 -7.87 -11.62 -1.54
CA ARG A 113 -7.50 -11.36 -0.14
C ARG A 113 -7.89 -9.95 0.29
N LEU A 114 -7.65 -8.92 -0.53
CA LEU A 114 -8.06 -7.54 -0.22
C LEU A 114 -9.56 -7.39 0.01
N LYS A 115 -10.39 -8.14 -0.72
CA LYS A 115 -11.86 -8.11 -0.56
C LYS A 115 -12.34 -8.66 0.78
N THR A 116 -11.57 -9.55 1.40
CA THR A 116 -11.93 -10.22 2.67
C THR A 116 -11.12 -9.75 3.87
N PHE A 117 -10.03 -9.01 3.66
CA PHE A 117 -9.16 -8.51 4.72
C PHE A 117 -9.84 -7.38 5.51
N THR A 118 -9.80 -7.44 6.84
CA THR A 118 -10.49 -6.49 7.74
C THR A 118 -9.52 -5.72 8.65
N ALA A 119 -10.01 -4.68 9.31
CA ALA A 119 -9.30 -3.98 10.37
C ALA A 119 -8.95 -4.93 11.53
N ASP A 120 -9.82 -5.89 11.85
CA ASP A 120 -9.54 -6.92 12.84
C ASP A 120 -8.37 -7.83 12.42
N ASP A 121 -8.26 -8.17 11.14
CA ASP A 121 -7.10 -8.91 10.62
C ASP A 121 -5.83 -8.08 10.77
N TRP A 122 -5.88 -6.77 10.47
CA TRP A 122 -4.75 -5.86 10.67
C TRP A 122 -4.28 -5.82 12.12
N TRP A 123 -5.21 -5.68 13.07
CA TRP A 123 -4.86 -5.60 14.49
C TRP A 123 -4.26 -6.90 15.04
N LYS A 124 -4.58 -8.05 14.45
CA LYS A 124 -3.95 -9.34 14.82
C LYS A 124 -2.50 -9.47 14.34
N LEU A 125 -2.08 -8.66 13.37
CA LEU A 125 -0.71 -8.68 12.84
C LEU A 125 0.24 -7.72 13.59
N ARG A 126 -0.29 -6.82 14.43
CA ARG A 126 0.45 -5.71 15.02
C ARG A 126 0.91 -5.96 16.46
#